data_AF-A0A2U3EYN0-F1
#
_entry.id   AF-A0A2U3EYN0-F1
#
_cell.length_a   1.000
_cell.length_b   1.000
_cell.length_c   1.000
_cell.angle_alpha   90.00
_cell.angle_beta   90.00
_cell.angle_gamma   90.00
#
_symmetry.space_group_name_H-M   'P 1'
#
loop_
_entity.id
_entity.type
_entity.pdbx_description
1 polymer ?
#
loop_
_entity_poly.entity_id
_entity_poly.type
_entity_poly.pdbx_seq_one_letter_code
_entity_poly.pdbx_strand_id
1 'polypeptide(L)' 'MKPDAQLVKTFLLQLQDEICQKLAAADGGEFQEDNWQREAGGGGRSRVLRNGGIFEQAGVNFSHVHG' A
#
# COMPACT_ATOMS: atom_id res chain seq x y z
N MET A 1 -10.40 23.86 -10.81
CA MET A 1 -10.70 23.22 -9.51
C MET A 1 -9.51 22.35 -9.15
N LYS A 2 -8.91 22.50 -7.97
CA LYS A 2 -7.85 21.60 -7.51
C LYS A 2 -8.49 20.33 -6.94
N PRO A 3 -7.99 19.12 -7.26
CA PRO A 3 -8.43 17.91 -6.58
C PRO A 3 -8.25 18.05 -5.08
N ASP A 4 -9.21 17.53 -4.30
CA ASP A 4 -9.05 17.40 -2.86
C ASP A 4 -8.03 16.29 -2.57
N ALA A 5 -6.83 16.69 -2.16
CA ALA A 5 -5.73 15.77 -1.87
C ALA A 5 -6.10 14.76 -0.76
N GLN A 6 -6.97 15.13 0.18
CA GLN A 6 -7.41 14.22 1.25
C GLN A 6 -8.36 13.15 0.71
N LEU A 7 -9.26 13.51 -0.22
CA LEU A 7 -10.12 12.53 -0.89
C LEU A 7 -9.30 11.56 -1.74
N VAL A 8 -8.33 12.07 -2.51
CA VAL A 8 -7.43 11.23 -3.32
C VAL A 8 -6.59 10.31 -2.43
N LYS A 9 -6.05 10.82 -1.32
CA LYS A 9 -5.30 10.01 -0.35
C LYS A 9 -6.15 8.88 0.23
N THR A 10 -7.38 9.18 0.63
CA THR A 10 -8.32 8.19 1.17
C THR A 10 -8.61 7.09 0.14
N PHE A 11 -8.91 7.49 -1.10
CA PHE A 11 -9.15 6.56 -2.20
C PHE A 11 -7.95 5.64 -2.46
N LEU A 12 -6.72 6.19 -2.49
CA LEU A 12 -5.51 5.40 -2.76
C LEU A 12 -5.18 4.43 -1.61
N LEU A 13 -5.44 4.81 -0.35
CA LEU A 13 -5.30 3.90 0.79
C LEU A 13 -6.30 2.75 0.72
N GLN A 14 -7.57 3.04 0.40
CA GLN A 14 -8.60 2.02 0.18
C GLN A 14 -8.24 1.09 -0.97
N LEU A 15 -7.73 1.64 -2.07
CA LEU A 15 -7.27 0.85 -3.22
C LEU A 15 -6.11 -0.09 -2.83
N GLN A 16 -5.16 0.37 -2.03
CA GLN A 16 -4.10 -0.50 -1.51
C GLN A 16 -4.68 -1.64 -0.66
N ASP A 17 -5.66 -1.36 0.20
CA ASP A 17 -6.32 -2.38 1.01
C ASP A 17 -7.04 -3.42 0.13
N GLU A 18 -7.81 -2.97 -0.87
CA GLU A 18 -8.52 -3.86 -1.80
C GLU A 18 -7.58 -4.74 -2.63
N ILE A 19 -6.49 -4.17 -3.16
CA ILE A 19 -5.52 -4.93 -3.95
C ILE A 19 -4.84 -5.98 -3.06
N CYS A 20 -4.38 -5.60 -1.87
CA CYS A 20 -3.76 -6.55 -0.93
C CYS A 20 -4.72 -7.69 -0.56
N GLN A 21 -5.98 -7.37 -0.26
CA GLN A 21 -6.99 -8.38 0.08
C GLN A 21 -7.22 -9.37 -1.07
N LYS A 22 -7.36 -8.87 -2.30
CA LYS A 22 -7.58 -9.74 -3.48
C LYS A 22 -6.36 -10.60 -3.79
N LEU A 23 -5.15 -10.04 -3.70
CA LEU A 23 -3.91 -10.80 -3.91
C LEU A 23 -3.71 -11.87 -2.83
N ALA A 24 -3.91 -11.53 -1.56
CA ALA A 24 -3.83 -12.48 -0.45
C ALA A 24 -4.86 -13.61 -0.58
N ALA A 25 -6.11 -13.30 -0.97
CA ALA A 25 -7.16 -14.29 -1.16
C ALA A 25 -6.85 -15.26 -2.33
N ALA A 26 -6.24 -14.77 -3.40
CA ALA A 26 -5.81 -15.61 -4.52
C ALA A 26 -4.60 -16.49 -4.14
N ASP A 27 -3.64 -15.92 -3.40
CA ASP A 27 -2.35 -16.54 -3.12
C ASP A 27 -2.37 -17.51 -1.92
N GLY A 28 -3.15 -17.19 -0.88
CA GLY A 28 -3.13 -17.88 0.42
C GLY A 28 -2.10 -17.32 1.41
N GLY A 29 -1.24 -16.38 1.00
CA GLY A 29 -0.30 -15.66 1.88
C GLY A 29 -0.85 -14.34 2.41
N GLU A 30 -0.16 -13.77 3.40
CA GLU A 30 -0.51 -12.48 4.02
C GLU A 30 0.53 -11.39 3.70
N PHE A 31 0.07 -10.15 3.58
CA PHE A 31 0.96 -8.99 3.43
C PHE A 31 1.49 -8.54 4.79
N GLN A 32 2.81 -8.34 4.88
CA GLN A 32 3.47 -7.62 5.97
C GLN A 32 3.50 -6.13 5.66
N GLU A 33 3.06 -5.31 6.61
CA GLU A 33 2.97 -3.86 6.47
C GLU A 33 4.11 -3.15 7.20
N ASP A 34 4.69 -2.17 6.51
CA ASP A 34 5.65 -1.23 7.08
C ASP A 34 5.18 0.21 6.84
N ASN A 35 4.91 0.93 7.93
CA ASN A 35 4.57 2.35 7.89
C ASN A 35 5.81 3.17 8.17
N TRP A 36 6.12 4.10 7.29
CA TRP A 36 7.32 4.93 7.39
C TRP A 36 7.00 6.40 7.19
N GLN A 37 7.87 7.24 7.77
CA GLN A 37 7.83 8.69 7.63
C GLN A 37 9.19 9.18 7.15
N ARG A 38 9.22 10.30 6.42
CA ARG A 38 10.46 10.97 6.01
C ARG A 38 10.66 12.23 6.82
N GLU A 39 11.88 12.46 7.27
CA GLU A 39 12.27 13.70 7.96
C GLU A 39 11.97 14.95 7.12
N ALA A 40 12.15 14.86 5.80
CA ALA A 40 11.86 15.95 4.86
C ALA A 40 10.35 16.18 4.60
N GLY A 41 9.48 15.38 5.22
CA GLY A 41 8.02 15.50 5.10
C GLY A 41 7.35 14.36 4.32
N GLY A 42 6.16 14.00 4.80
CA GLY A 42 5.34 12.91 4.29
C GLY A 42 5.81 11.52 4.72
N GLY A 43 5.38 10.50 3.99
CA GLY A 43 5.59 9.11 4.38
C GLY A 43 4.91 8.13 3.43
N GLY A 44 4.75 6.89 3.90
CA GLY A 44 4.11 5.84 3.13
C GLY A 44 3.78 4.61 3.94
N ARG A 45 3.13 3.67 3.25
CA ARG A 45 2.74 2.36 3.75
C ARG A 45 3.17 1.34 2.70
N SER A 46 4.22 0.60 2.99
CA SER A 46 4.71 -0.46 2.13
C SER A 46 4.10 -1.78 2.58
N ARG A 47 3.63 -2.61 1.65
CA ARG A 47 3.12 -3.95 1.97
C ARG A 47 3.77 -4.99 1.10
N VAL A 48 4.29 -6.06 1.70
CA VAL A 48 4.96 -7.15 0.98
C VAL A 48 4.43 -8.50 1.44
N LEU A 49 4.02 -9.33 0.48
CA LEU A 49 3.76 -10.77 0.65
C LEU A 49 4.98 -11.52 0.10
N ARG A 50 5.46 -12.53 0.83
CA ARG A 50 6.59 -13.38 0.41
C ARG A 50 6.27 -14.85 0.66
N ASN A 51 6.89 -15.73 -0.12
CA ASN A 51 6.75 -17.18 -0.01
C ASN A 51 5.27 -17.61 -0.10
N GLY A 52 4.54 -16.99 -1.02
CA GLY A 52 3.14 -17.25 -1.27
C GLY A 52 2.89 -18.54 -2.04
N GLY A 53 1.61 -18.94 -2.14
CA GLY A 53 1.21 -20.13 -2.90
C GLY A 53 1.27 -19.93 -4.42
N ILE A 54 1.16 -18.69 -4.88
CA ILE A 54 1.20 -18.29 -6.30
C ILE A 54 2.35 -17.33 -6.56
N PHE A 55 2.52 -16.31 -5.71
CA PHE A 55 3.55 -15.29 -5.82
C PHE A 55 4.73 -15.65 -4.92
N GLU A 56 5.91 -15.82 -5.53
CA GLU A 56 7.16 -15.86 -4.77
C GLU A 56 7.30 -14.58 -3.91
N GLN A 57 6.95 -13.44 -4.49
CA GLN A 57 6.86 -12.15 -3.80
C GLN A 57 5.84 -11.22 -4.51
N ALA A 58 5.05 -10.50 -3.73
CA ALA A 58 4.18 -9.42 -4.19
C ALA A 58 4.33 -8.17 -3.33
N GLY A 59 4.25 -6.98 -3.93
CA GLY A 59 4.38 -5.70 -3.23
C GLY A 59 3.34 -4.68 -3.66
N VAL A 60 2.70 -4.01 -2.70
CA VAL A 60 1.74 -2.92 -2.96
C VAL A 60 2.07 -1.76 -2.04
N ASN A 61 2.59 -0.67 -2.61
CA ASN A 61 3.11 0.45 -1.83
C ASN A 61 2.25 1.71 -2.04
N PHE A 62 2.00 2.43 -0.94
CA PHE A 62 1.41 3.75 -0.95
C PHE A 62 2.45 4.77 -0.45
N SER A 63 2.50 5.95 -1.06
CA SER A 63 3.35 7.05 -0.62
C SER A 63 2.63 8.38 -0.79
N HIS A 64 2.75 9.23 0.22
CA HIS A 64 2.31 10.62 0.19
C HIS A 64 3.43 11.47 0.78
N VAL A 65 4.26 12.01 -0.11
CA VAL A 65 5.44 12.81 0.21
C VAL A 65 5.17 14.28 -0.06
N HIS A 66 5.72 15.16 0.78
CA HIS A 66 5.60 16.60 0.65
C HIS A 66 6.81 17.28 1.28
N GLY A 67 7.15 18.46 0.80
CA GLY A 67 8.29 19.28 1.23
C GLY A 67 8.35 20.58 0.44
#